data_AF-A0A9X0DAY4-F1
#
_entry.id   AF-A0A9X0DAY4-F1
#
_cell.length_a   1.000
_cell.length_b   1.000
_cell.length_c   1.000
_cell.angle_alpha   90.00
_cell.angle_beta   90.00
_cell.angle_gamma   90.00
#
_symmetry.space_group_name_H-M   'P 1'
#
loop_
_entity.id
_entity.type
_entity.pdbx_description
1 polymer ?
#
loop_
_entity_poly.entity_id
_entity_poly.type
_entity_poly.pdbx_seq_one_letter_code
_entity_poly.pdbx_strand_id
1 'polypeptide(L)'
;MAAVANDGVRELTTRTEKLSITSINKSTKQFKAQIKELNKQYETMQQQLDDLQFILDVILKWDEDFKKVVRFSQGVPHMRSTKEICANIKTAMIPSSEFDRTVQILVREGVPCFSRVTGLFDKLKSRLDERSPNAKFSEEIRQLLGELIGTLCTIMNFFYDQEA
;
A
#
# COMPACT_ATOMS: atom_id res chain seq x y z
N MET A 1 -70.05 17.48 -21.39
CA MET A 1 -69.40 16.67 -20.34
C MET A 1 -68.05 16.04 -20.76
N ALA A 2 -67.66 16.03 -22.04
CA ALA A 2 -66.38 15.43 -22.49
C ALA A 2 -65.11 16.26 -22.20
N ALA A 3 -65.19 17.58 -22.08
CA ALA A 3 -64.03 18.45 -21.90
C ALA A 3 -63.37 18.33 -20.51
N VAL A 4 -64.15 18.07 -19.46
CA VAL A 4 -63.68 17.97 -18.07
C VAL A 4 -62.89 16.67 -17.83
N ALA A 5 -63.25 15.59 -18.53
CA ALA A 5 -62.55 14.31 -18.44
C ALA A 5 -61.16 14.34 -19.10
N ASN A 6 -61.02 15.09 -20.20
CA ASN A 6 -59.75 15.18 -20.95
C ASN A 6 -58.70 16.03 -20.23
N ASP A 7 -59.12 17.05 -19.48
CA ASP A 7 -58.23 17.94 -18.73
C ASP A 7 -57.62 17.23 -17.50
N GLY A 8 -58.44 16.45 -16.78
CA GLY A 8 -57.99 15.64 -15.64
C GLY A 8 -57.01 14.52 -16.03
N VAL A 9 -57.22 13.87 -17.18
CA VAL A 9 -56.28 12.85 -17.70
C VAL A 9 -54.94 13.49 -18.08
N ARG A 10 -54.95 14.66 -18.71
CA ARG A 10 -53.73 15.38 -19.10
C ARG A 10 -52.94 15.88 -17.88
N GLU A 11 -53.63 16.35 -16.84
CA GLU A 11 -53.00 16.75 -15.57
C GLU A 11 -52.37 15.54 -14.83
N LEU A 12 -53.04 14.39 -14.82
CA LEU A 12 -52.50 13.14 -14.26
C LEU A 12 -51.26 12.63 -15.01
N THR A 13 -51.24 12.72 -16.35
CA THR A 13 -50.08 12.34 -17.16
C THR A 13 -48.89 13.25 -16.86
N THR A 14 -49.08 14.57 -16.82
CA THR A 14 -48.00 15.52 -16.50
C THR A 14 -47.48 15.39 -15.06
N ARG A 15 -48.33 15.03 -14.09
CA ARG A 15 -47.89 14.73 -12.71
C ARG A 15 -47.07 13.44 -12.65
N THR A 16 -47.49 12.40 -13.37
CA THR A 16 -46.77 11.12 -13.47
C THR A 16 -45.40 11.30 -14.13
N GLU A 17 -45.32 12.09 -15.21
CA GLU A 17 -44.06 12.46 -15.86
C GLU A 17 -43.13 13.22 -14.91
N LYS A 18 -43.65 14.22 -14.17
CA LYS A 18 -42.86 14.96 -13.17
C LYS A 18 -42.33 14.06 -12.05
N LEU A 19 -43.10 13.08 -11.58
CA LEU A 19 -42.65 12.09 -10.59
C LEU A 19 -41.56 11.18 -11.16
N SER A 20 -41.68 10.77 -12.43
CA SER A 20 -40.67 9.98 -13.13
C SER A 20 -39.35 10.74 -13.31
N ILE A 21 -39.40 12.00 -13.73
CA ILE A 21 -38.23 12.88 -13.88
C ILE A 21 -37.57 13.14 -12.53
N THR A 22 -38.37 13.35 -11.47
CA THR A 22 -37.85 13.53 -10.11
C THR A 22 -37.10 12.29 -9.64
N SER A 23 -37.63 11.11 -9.93
CA SER A 23 -36.99 9.82 -9.60
C SER A 23 -35.69 9.62 -10.37
N ILE A 24 -35.68 9.91 -11.68
CA ILE A 24 -34.47 9.86 -12.53
C ILE A 24 -33.41 10.83 -12.02
N ASN A 25 -33.79 12.06 -11.66
CA ASN A 25 -32.87 13.06 -11.12
C ASN A 25 -32.28 12.63 -9.77
N LYS A 26 -33.08 12.01 -8.90
CA LYS A 26 -32.60 11.45 -7.63
C LYS A 26 -31.57 10.34 -7.88
N SER A 27 -31.89 9.37 -8.73
CA SER A 27 -30.96 8.29 -9.09
C SER A 27 -29.69 8.84 -9.74
N THR A 28 -29.79 9.81 -10.64
CA THR A 28 -28.64 10.46 -11.29
C THR A 28 -27.73 11.15 -10.27
N LYS A 29 -28.30 11.86 -9.28
CA LYS A 29 -27.52 12.46 -8.19
C LYS A 29 -26.81 11.42 -7.34
N GLN A 30 -27.48 10.30 -7.03
CA GLN A 30 -26.89 9.19 -6.28
C GLN A 30 -25.73 8.55 -7.06
N PHE A 31 -25.91 8.26 -8.34
CA PHE A 31 -24.84 7.71 -9.17
C PHE A 31 -23.66 8.67 -9.30
N LYS A 32 -23.90 9.98 -9.48
CA LYS A 32 -22.81 10.97 -9.51
C LYS A 32 -22.03 11.01 -8.19
N ALA A 33 -22.70 10.89 -7.05
CA ALA A 33 -22.05 10.82 -5.75
C ALA A 33 -21.22 9.54 -5.59
N GLN A 34 -21.76 8.40 -6.02
CA GLN A 34 -21.06 7.11 -6.00
C GLN A 34 -19.82 7.13 -6.90
N ILE A 35 -19.91 7.68 -8.12
CA ILE A 35 -18.77 7.85 -9.03
C ILE A 35 -17.68 8.72 -8.38
N LYS A 36 -18.07 9.83 -7.74
CA LYS A 36 -17.12 10.71 -7.06
C LYS A 36 -16.40 9.99 -5.91
N GLU A 37 -17.12 9.20 -5.14
CA GLU A 37 -16.54 8.41 -4.06
C GLU A 37 -15.61 7.30 -4.59
N LEU A 38 -16.02 6.59 -5.65
CA LEU A 38 -15.17 5.60 -6.32
C LEU A 38 -13.87 6.23 -6.84
N ASN A 39 -13.93 7.40 -7.47
CA ASN A 39 -12.74 8.09 -7.97
C ASN A 39 -11.78 8.44 -6.83
N LYS A 40 -12.32 8.92 -5.69
CA LYS A 40 -11.50 9.22 -4.51
C LYS A 40 -10.84 7.95 -3.94
N GLN A 41 -11.58 6.85 -3.89
CA GLN A 41 -11.04 5.56 -3.46
C GLN A 41 -9.94 5.07 -4.40
N TYR A 42 -10.14 5.21 -5.71
CA TYR A 42 -9.14 4.88 -6.72
C TYR A 42 -7.86 5.70 -6.56
N GLU A 43 -7.96 7.03 -6.41
CA GLU A 43 -6.81 7.90 -6.16
C GLU A 43 -6.04 7.50 -4.88
N THR A 44 -6.78 7.12 -3.83
CA THR A 44 -6.18 6.64 -2.57
C THR A 44 -5.46 5.31 -2.76
N MET A 45 -6.06 4.36 -3.48
CA MET A 45 -5.44 3.07 -3.79
C MET A 45 -4.19 3.24 -4.67
N GLN A 46 -4.20 4.19 -5.61
CA GLN A 46 -3.02 4.50 -6.40
C GLN A 46 -1.87 5.02 -5.53
N GLN A 47 -2.15 5.95 -4.61
CA GLN A 47 -1.12 6.44 -3.69
C GLN A 47 -0.58 5.33 -2.77
N GLN A 48 -1.44 4.45 -2.28
CA GLN A 48 -1.02 3.28 -1.50
C GLN A 48 -0.09 2.36 -2.30
N LEU A 49 -0.38 2.16 -3.59
CA LEU A 49 0.48 1.36 -4.48
C LEU A 49 1.85 2.02 -4.67
N ASP A 50 1.89 3.32 -4.93
CA ASP A 50 3.13 4.07 -5.11
C ASP A 50 3.99 4.03 -3.83
N ASP A 51 3.35 4.17 -2.67
CA ASP A 51 3.99 4.07 -1.35
C ASP A 51 4.53 2.65 -1.10
N LEU A 52 3.78 1.60 -1.46
CA LEU A 52 4.24 0.21 -1.37
C LEU A 52 5.43 -0.06 -2.29
N GLN A 53 5.39 0.46 -3.52
CA GLN A 53 6.49 0.32 -4.49
C GLN A 53 7.75 1.01 -3.98
N PHE A 54 7.63 2.21 -3.43
CA PHE A 54 8.75 2.92 -2.82
C PHE A 54 9.40 2.09 -1.70
N ILE A 55 8.59 1.52 -0.80
CA ILE A 55 9.10 0.66 0.29
C ILE A 55 9.79 -0.58 -0.28
N LEU A 56 9.19 -1.23 -1.29
CA LEU A 56 9.75 -2.39 -1.95
C LEU A 56 11.11 -2.08 -2.59
N ASP A 57 11.23 -0.97 -3.32
CA ASP A 57 12.47 -0.55 -3.99
C ASP A 57 13.61 -0.31 -2.99
N VAL A 58 13.29 0.31 -1.85
CA VAL A 58 14.27 0.51 -0.76
C VAL A 58 14.76 -0.82 -0.21
N ILE A 59 13.86 -1.79 -0.01
CA ILE A 59 14.22 -3.11 0.53
C ILE A 59 14.98 -3.95 -0.49
N LEU A 60 14.64 -3.86 -1.77
CA LEU A 60 15.37 -4.51 -2.87
C LEU A 60 16.81 -4.01 -2.92
N LYS A 61 17.03 -2.70 -2.73
CA LYS A 61 18.37 -2.13 -2.63
C LYS A 61 19.16 -2.70 -1.45
N TRP A 62 18.52 -2.88 -0.28
CA TRP A 62 19.16 -3.52 0.87
C TRP A 62 19.53 -4.98 0.59
N ASP A 63 18.64 -5.72 -0.09
CA ASP A 63 18.90 -7.12 -0.48
C ASP A 63 20.07 -7.22 -1.48
N GLU A 64 20.14 -6.32 -2.46
CA GLU A 64 21.28 -6.21 -3.38
C GLU A 64 22.59 -5.94 -2.66
N ASP A 65 22.58 -5.03 -1.68
CA ASP A 65 23.76 -4.75 -0.86
C ASP A 65 24.19 -5.98 -0.05
N PHE A 66 23.24 -6.74 0.51
CA PHE A 66 23.53 -8.00 1.22
C PHE A 66 23.95 -9.15 0.31
N LYS A 67 23.56 -9.15 -0.97
CA LYS A 67 24.03 -10.11 -1.99
C LYS A 67 25.50 -9.91 -2.33
N LYS A 68 26.02 -8.67 -2.25
CA LYS A 68 27.45 -8.36 -2.45
C LYS A 68 28.32 -8.91 -1.31
N VAL A 69 27.73 -9.20 -0.15
CA VAL A 69 28.44 -9.82 0.98
C VAL A 69 28.57 -11.32 0.75
N VAL A 70 29.81 -11.81 0.70
CA VAL A 70 30.13 -13.23 0.52
C VAL A 70 29.57 -14.07 1.68
N ARG A 71 28.86 -15.16 1.37
CA ARG A 71 28.07 -15.97 2.33
C ARG A 71 28.89 -16.75 3.38
N PHE A 72 30.15 -17.07 3.09
CA PHE A 72 30.96 -17.99 3.93
C PHE A 72 32.31 -17.43 4.38
N SER A 73 32.56 -16.15 4.13
CA SER A 73 33.82 -15.50 4.50
C SER A 73 33.76 -14.89 5.89
N GLN A 74 34.63 -15.33 6.80
CA GLN A 74 34.71 -14.86 8.20
C GLN A 74 35.81 -13.79 8.41
N GLY A 75 36.40 -13.26 7.35
CA GLY A 75 37.45 -12.25 7.44
C GLY A 75 36.93 -10.88 7.90
N VAL A 76 37.78 -10.12 8.61
CA VAL A 76 37.51 -8.76 9.10
C VAL A 76 36.91 -7.81 8.02
N PRO A 77 37.36 -7.83 6.74
CA PRO A 77 36.76 -6.98 5.70
C PRO A 77 35.25 -7.24 5.48
N HIS A 78 34.82 -8.50 5.58
CA HIS A 78 33.42 -8.89 5.34
C HIS A 78 32.49 -8.45 6.47
N MET A 79 32.98 -8.51 7.71
CA MET A 79 32.26 -7.98 8.86
C MET A 79 32.12 -6.46 8.81
N ARG A 80 33.09 -5.74 8.22
CA ARG A 80 33.01 -4.30 8.03
C ARG A 80 31.89 -3.93 7.06
N SER A 81 31.85 -4.54 5.88
CA SER A 81 30.79 -4.29 4.89
C SER A 81 29.40 -4.61 5.44
N THR A 82 29.26 -5.71 6.20
CA THR A 82 27.98 -6.05 6.85
C THR A 82 27.53 -4.94 7.83
N LYS A 83 28.45 -4.42 8.64
CA LYS A 83 28.16 -3.32 9.59
C LYS A 83 27.77 -2.04 8.87
N GLU A 84 28.45 -1.70 7.79
CA GLU A 84 28.14 -0.51 6.97
C GLU A 84 26.74 -0.61 6.37
N ILE A 85 26.39 -1.75 5.77
CA ILE A 85 25.04 -1.98 5.23
C ILE A 85 24.00 -1.90 6.35
N CYS A 86 24.25 -2.53 7.50
CA CYS A 86 23.33 -2.45 8.64
C CYS A 86 23.13 -1.01 9.14
N ALA A 87 24.19 -0.20 9.17
CA ALA A 87 24.10 1.20 9.56
C ALA A 87 23.27 2.04 8.57
N ASN A 88 23.38 1.75 7.27
CA ASN A 88 22.57 2.39 6.23
C ASN A 88 21.09 2.04 6.40
N ILE A 89 20.77 0.76 6.65
CA ILE A 89 19.38 0.32 6.91
C ILE A 89 18.84 1.02 8.16
N LYS A 90 19.59 1.02 9.26
CA LYS A 90 19.18 1.71 10.49
C LYS A 90 18.88 3.18 10.24
N THR A 91 19.75 3.87 9.48
CA THR A 91 19.59 5.29 9.14
C THR A 91 18.30 5.53 8.36
N ALA A 92 18.01 4.67 7.38
CA ALA A 92 16.76 4.74 6.64
C ALA A 92 15.54 4.47 7.53
N MET A 93 15.65 3.63 8.57
CA MET A 93 14.55 3.29 9.48
C MET A 93 14.43 4.23 10.71
N ILE A 94 15.19 5.33 10.77
CA ILE A 94 15.09 6.31 11.86
C ILE A 94 13.69 6.93 11.90
N PRO A 95 13.12 7.18 13.10
CA PRO A 95 11.85 7.88 13.20
C PRO A 95 11.85 9.20 12.43
N SER A 96 10.79 9.47 11.67
CA SER A 96 10.66 10.65 10.81
C SER A 96 11.49 10.65 9.52
N SER A 97 12.22 9.58 9.20
CA SER A 97 12.77 9.40 7.85
C SER A 97 11.63 9.31 6.82
N GLU A 98 11.95 9.50 5.53
CA GLU A 98 10.98 9.30 4.45
C GLU A 98 10.38 7.89 4.51
N PHE A 99 11.24 6.87 4.66
CA PHE A 99 10.82 5.48 4.82
C PHE A 99 9.86 5.27 6.00
N ASP A 100 10.20 5.78 7.19
CA ASP A 100 9.35 5.65 8.37
C ASP A 100 8.00 6.35 8.16
N ARG A 101 7.99 7.56 7.58
CA ARG A 101 6.75 8.28 7.27
C ARG A 101 5.87 7.51 6.31
N THR A 102 6.43 6.94 5.24
CA THR A 102 5.68 6.13 4.28
C THR A 102 5.11 4.88 4.93
N VAL A 103 5.86 4.20 5.79
CA VAL A 103 5.33 3.07 6.59
C VAL A 103 4.16 3.52 7.48
N GLN A 104 4.27 4.67 8.15
CA GLN A 104 3.17 5.18 8.99
C GLN A 104 1.93 5.58 8.18
N ILE A 105 2.12 6.12 6.97
CA ILE A 105 1.01 6.40 6.04
C ILE A 105 0.30 5.10 5.69
N LEU A 106 1.02 4.07 5.23
CA LEU A 106 0.45 2.77 4.86
C LEU A 106 -0.29 2.09 6.03
N VAL A 107 0.21 2.23 7.27
CA VAL A 107 -0.49 1.77 8.48
C VAL A 107 -1.79 2.54 8.70
N ARG A 108 -1.74 3.88 8.60
CA ARG A 108 -2.90 4.75 8.82
C ARG A 108 -3.98 4.55 7.78
N GLU A 109 -3.59 4.38 6.52
CA GLU A 109 -4.51 4.13 5.40
C GLU A 109 -5.10 2.71 5.42
N GLY A 110 -4.66 1.86 6.36
CA GLY A 110 -5.27 0.55 6.59
C GLY A 110 -5.01 -0.46 5.49
N VAL A 111 -3.81 -0.42 4.87
CA VAL A 111 -3.46 -1.33 3.78
C VAL A 111 -3.62 -2.79 4.23
N PRO A 112 -4.32 -3.64 3.45
CA PRO A 112 -4.55 -5.03 3.81
C PRO A 112 -3.26 -5.79 4.12
N CYS A 113 -3.28 -6.57 5.20
CA CYS A 113 -2.15 -7.40 5.65
C CYS A 113 -0.84 -6.65 5.97
N PHE A 114 -0.82 -5.32 5.97
CA PHE A 114 0.40 -4.54 6.20
C PHE A 114 0.97 -4.69 7.62
N SER A 115 0.15 -5.13 8.59
CA SER A 115 0.60 -5.50 9.93
C SER A 115 1.65 -6.63 9.94
N ARG A 116 1.63 -7.52 8.94
CA ARG A 116 2.68 -8.55 8.77
C ARG A 116 4.02 -7.90 8.37
N VAL A 117 3.97 -6.88 7.53
CA VAL A 117 5.14 -6.12 7.06
C VAL A 117 5.74 -5.33 8.22
N THR A 118 4.93 -4.62 8.99
CA THR A 118 5.42 -3.88 10.18
C THR A 118 6.06 -4.82 11.20
N GLY A 119 5.46 -5.99 11.45
CA GLY A 119 6.06 -7.01 12.31
C GLY A 119 7.39 -7.56 11.78
N LEU A 120 7.60 -7.59 10.46
CA LEU A 120 8.91 -7.90 9.87
C LEU A 120 9.92 -6.78 10.03
N PHE A 121 9.50 -5.52 9.92
CA PHE A 121 10.37 -4.37 10.20
C PHE A 121 10.83 -4.35 11.65
N ASP A 122 9.98 -4.69 12.60
CA ASP A 122 10.37 -4.77 14.01
C ASP A 122 11.39 -5.91 14.26
N LYS A 123 11.20 -7.06 13.61
CA LYS A 123 12.19 -8.15 13.62
C LYS A 123 13.51 -7.71 12.98
N LEU A 124 13.47 -6.98 11.87
CA LEU A 124 14.68 -6.46 11.22
C LEU A 124 15.40 -5.46 12.13
N LYS A 125 14.69 -4.48 12.71
CA LYS A 125 15.24 -3.50 13.67
C LYS A 125 15.95 -4.20 14.84
N SER A 126 15.26 -5.14 15.49
CA SER A 126 15.85 -5.88 16.62
C SER A 126 17.08 -6.69 16.24
N ARG A 127 17.12 -7.27 15.04
CA ARG A 127 18.33 -7.92 14.54
C ARG A 127 19.45 -6.94 14.31
N LEU A 128 19.21 -5.80 13.67
CA LEU A 128 20.26 -4.82 13.37
C LEU A 128 21.01 -4.31 14.62
N ASP A 129 20.43 -4.43 15.82
CA ASP A 129 21.08 -4.07 17.11
C ASP A 129 22.16 -5.06 17.60
N GLU A 130 22.35 -6.19 16.92
CA GLU A 130 23.42 -7.15 17.20
C GLU A 130 24.81 -6.51 17.06
N ARG A 131 25.61 -6.53 18.13
CA ARG A 131 26.93 -5.85 18.19
C ARG A 131 28.03 -6.62 17.45
N SER A 132 27.86 -7.93 17.31
CA SER A 132 28.85 -8.85 16.73
C SER A 132 28.27 -9.63 15.54
N PRO A 133 28.18 -9.00 14.36
CA PRO A 133 27.68 -9.67 13.16
C PRO A 133 28.62 -10.81 12.75
N ASN A 134 28.04 -11.97 12.46
CA ASN A 134 28.73 -13.15 11.92
C ASN A 134 27.99 -13.63 10.65
N ALA A 135 28.47 -14.68 10.00
CA ALA A 135 27.80 -15.18 8.79
C ALA A 135 26.34 -15.61 9.02
N LYS A 136 26.02 -16.17 10.20
CA LYS A 136 24.64 -16.54 10.55
C LYS A 136 23.75 -15.29 10.62
N PHE A 137 24.22 -14.24 11.26
CA PHE A 137 23.54 -12.94 11.32
C PHE A 137 23.26 -12.37 9.92
N SER A 138 24.25 -12.38 9.03
CA SER A 138 24.06 -11.89 7.66
C SER A 138 23.01 -12.70 6.91
N GLU A 139 22.94 -14.02 7.13
CA GLU A 139 21.93 -14.87 6.52
C GLU A 139 20.52 -14.65 7.11
N GLU A 140 20.42 -14.43 8.42
CA GLU A 140 19.15 -14.06 9.06
C GLU A 140 18.60 -12.74 8.50
N ILE A 141 19.47 -11.75 8.23
CA ILE A 141 19.03 -10.51 7.58
C ILE A 141 18.56 -10.78 6.15
N ARG A 142 19.30 -11.55 5.34
CA ARG A 142 18.86 -11.91 3.98
C ARG A 142 17.51 -12.61 3.98
N GLN A 143 17.29 -13.52 4.93
CA GLN A 143 16.00 -14.19 5.09
C GLN A 143 14.88 -13.19 5.42
N LEU A 144 15.11 -12.25 6.34
CA LEU A 144 14.13 -11.22 6.69
C LEU A 144 13.83 -10.29 5.50
N LEU A 145 14.84 -9.90 4.72
CA LEU A 145 14.66 -9.09 3.51
C LEU A 145 13.85 -9.87 2.46
N GLY A 146 14.15 -11.16 2.25
CA GLY A 146 13.38 -12.02 1.36
C GLY A 146 11.92 -12.18 1.79
N GLU A 147 11.66 -12.34 3.10
CA GLU A 147 10.30 -12.37 3.64
C GLU A 147 9.57 -11.03 3.42
N LEU A 148 10.25 -9.90 3.62
CA LEU A 148 9.69 -8.56 3.37
C LEU A 148 9.31 -8.37 1.91
N ILE A 149 10.24 -8.66 0.99
CA ILE A 149 10.02 -8.57 -0.46
C ILE A 149 8.84 -9.44 -0.86
N GLY A 150 8.84 -10.73 -0.48
CA GLY A 150 7.77 -11.66 -0.82
C GLY A 150 6.41 -11.21 -0.27
N THR A 151 6.36 -10.69 0.96
CA THR A 151 5.13 -10.18 1.56
C THR A 151 4.60 -8.95 0.84
N LEU A 152 5.46 -7.99 0.52
CA LEU A 152 5.09 -6.76 -0.20
C LEU A 152 4.60 -7.07 -1.62
N CYS A 153 5.34 -7.88 -2.39
CA CYS A 153 4.91 -8.32 -3.72
C CYS A 153 3.56 -9.06 -3.65
N THR A 154 3.34 -9.88 -2.63
CA THR A 154 2.05 -10.56 -2.41
C THR A 154 0.94 -9.53 -2.19
N ILE A 155 1.13 -8.55 -1.31
CA ILE A 155 0.12 -7.51 -1.06
C ILE A 155 -0.20 -6.74 -2.35
N MET A 156 0.83 -6.31 -3.09
CA MET A 156 0.66 -5.58 -4.34
C MET A 156 -0.10 -6.40 -5.38
N ASN A 157 0.29 -7.65 -5.58
CA ASN A 157 -0.32 -8.53 -6.58
C ASN A 157 -1.77 -8.92 -6.23
N PHE A 158 -2.09 -9.11 -4.96
CA PHE A 158 -3.44 -9.52 -4.56
C PHE A 158 -4.44 -8.36 -4.43
N PHE A 159 -3.98 -7.17 -4.06
CA PHE A 159 -4.88 -6.06 -3.70
C PHE A 159 -4.84 -4.88 -4.66
N TYR A 160 -3.80 -4.74 -5.47
CA TYR A 160 -3.61 -3.58 -6.35
C TYR A 160 -3.50 -3.94 -7.83
N ASP A 161 -3.67 -5.23 -8.16
CA ASP A 161 -3.73 -5.79 -9.51
C ASP A 161 -2.78 -5.05 -10.48
N GLN A 162 -1.49 -5.38 -10.40
CA GLN A 162 -0.54 -4.90 -11.40
C GLN A 162 -0.87 -5.63 -12.70
N GLU A 163 -1.75 -5.05 -13.53
CA GLU A 163 -1.95 -5.51 -14.90
C GLU A 163 -0.58 -5.68 -15.57
N ALA A 164 -0.36 -6.89 -16.08
CA ALA A 164 0.86 -7.34 -16.74
C ALA A 164 1.08 -6.69 -18.11
#